data_AF-G7ZU44-F1
#
_entry.id   AF-G7ZU44-F1
#
_cell.length_a   1.000
_cell.length_b   1.000
_cell.length_c   1.000
_cell.angle_alpha   90.00
_cell.angle_beta   90.00
_cell.angle_gamma   90.00
#
_symmetry.space_group_name_H-M   'P 1'
#
loop_
_entity.id
_entity.type
_entity.pdbx_description
1 polymer ?
#
loop_
_entity_poly.entity_id
_entity_poly.type
_entity_poly.pdbx_seq_one_letter_code
_entity_poly.pdbx_strand_id
1 'polypeptide(L)'
;MYMHSFTGGGTLLSLGLTVILYTMFVWWRDVVREATYLGHHTKMVQLGLRYGMILFIVSEVMFFVAFFWAFFHSSLAPTIEIGAVWPPKGIEAIGPWDIPFLNTLILLSSGAAVTWAHHAILAGSQRQAIYGLLATVFLAIIFTALQGMEYVEAPFTISDGIYGSTFFLATGFHG
;
A
#
# COMPACT_ATOMS: atom_id res chain seq x y z
N MET A 1 22.37 5.92 8.16
CA MET A 1 22.80 6.12 9.57
C MET A 1 22.11 5.13 10.52
N TYR A 2 20.78 5.07 10.59
CA TYR A 2 20.09 4.09 11.43
C TYR A 2 20.39 2.63 11.04
N MET A 3 20.20 2.26 9.77
CA MET A 3 20.45 0.90 9.26
C MET A 3 21.92 0.45 9.32
N HIS A 4 22.85 1.36 9.62
CA HIS A 4 24.28 1.06 9.80
C HIS A 4 24.73 1.26 11.25
N SER A 5 23.80 1.39 12.20
CA SER A 5 24.06 1.45 13.63
C SER A 5 24.97 2.60 14.09
N PHE A 6 24.96 3.74 13.38
CA PHE A 6 25.68 4.93 13.80
C PHE A 6 25.03 5.58 15.04
N THR A 7 25.86 6.14 15.92
CA THR A 7 25.41 6.91 17.11
C THR A 7 24.49 8.06 16.70
N GLY A 8 23.32 8.16 17.32
CA GLY A 8 22.30 9.18 16.99
C GLY A 8 21.46 8.87 15.73
N GLY A 9 21.70 7.76 15.04
CA GLY A 9 20.95 7.39 13.83
C GLY A 9 19.44 7.19 14.06
N GLY A 10 19.05 6.59 15.20
CA GLY A 10 17.64 6.43 15.57
C GLY A 10 16.95 7.77 15.85
N THR A 11 17.61 8.67 16.58
CA THR A 11 17.11 10.02 16.82
C THR A 11 16.91 10.77 15.51
N LEU A 12 17.89 10.71 14.60
CA LEU A 12 17.78 11.35 13.29
C LEU A 12 16.61 10.79 12.46
N LEU A 13 16.43 9.46 12.42
CA LEU A 13 15.32 8.83 11.71
C LEU A 13 13.96 9.29 12.28
N SER A 14 13.80 9.22 13.60
CA SER A 14 12.55 9.61 14.27
C SER A 14 12.23 11.10 14.09
N LEU A 15 13.23 11.97 14.17
CA LEU A 15 13.09 13.41 13.93
C LEU A 15 12.69 13.68 12.47
N GLY A 16 13.39 13.06 11.52
CA GLY A 16 13.10 13.20 10.09
C GLY A 16 11.67 12.77 9.76
N LEU A 17 11.25 11.60 10.26
CA LEU A 17 9.89 11.09 10.08
C LEU A 17 8.85 12.04 10.70
N THR A 18 9.10 12.54 11.92
CA THR A 18 8.19 13.46 12.61
C THR A 18 8.01 14.76 11.81
N VAL A 19 9.10 15.34 11.31
CA VAL A 19 9.07 16.57 10.50
C VAL A 19 8.31 16.34 9.19
N ILE A 20 8.52 15.20 8.53
CA ILE A 20 7.81 14.83 7.31
C ILE A 20 6.31 14.70 7.57
N LEU A 21 5.89 13.97 8.61
CA LEU A 21 4.49 13.80 8.99
C LEU A 21 3.82 15.13 9.37
N TYR A 22 4.53 15.97 10.13
CA TYR A 22 4.04 17.30 10.49
C TYR A 22 3.85 18.20 9.26
N THR A 23 4.80 18.17 8.33
CA THR A 23 4.72 18.95 7.08
C THR A 23 3.53 18.52 6.24
N MET A 24 3.33 17.20 6.07
CA MET A 24 2.17 16.65 5.37
C MET A 24 0.84 17.08 6.02
N PHE A 25 0.75 16.99 7.35
CA PHE A 25 -0.45 17.40 8.10
C PHE A 25 -0.77 18.89 7.89
N VAL A 26 0.21 19.77 8.06
CA VAL A 26 0.03 21.22 7.91
C VAL A 26 -0.33 21.57 6.47
N TRP A 27 0.35 20.95 5.49
CA TRP A 27 0.05 21.18 4.08
C TRP A 27 -1.38 20.76 3.73
N TRP A 28 -1.78 19.53 4.02
CA TRP A 28 -3.13 19.08 3.67
C TRP A 28 -4.22 19.85 4.41
N ARG A 29 -3.99 20.26 5.66
CA ARG A 29 -4.88 21.17 6.38
C ARG A 29 -5.10 22.47 5.60
N ASP A 30 -4.04 23.05 5.06
CA ASP A 30 -4.14 24.32 4.32
C ASP A 30 -4.82 24.13 2.95
N VAL A 31 -4.57 23.01 2.26
CA VAL A 31 -5.32 22.64 1.04
C VAL A 31 -6.83 22.50 1.33
N VAL A 32 -7.21 21.86 2.44
CA VAL A 32 -8.63 21.77 2.85
C VAL A 32 -9.20 23.17 3.14
N ARG A 33 -8.42 24.08 3.73
CA ARG A 33 -8.87 25.45 3.99
C ARG A 33 -9.10 26.23 2.70
N GLU A 34 -8.15 26.16 1.77
CA GLU A 34 -8.24 26.76 0.45
C GLU A 34 -9.46 26.25 -0.33
N ALA A 35 -9.74 24.94 -0.23
CA ALA A 35 -10.86 24.31 -0.90
C ALA A 35 -12.22 24.67 -0.26
N THR A 36 -12.39 24.39 1.03
CA THR A 36 -13.71 24.39 1.69
C THR A 36 -14.10 25.75 2.27
N TYR A 37 -13.14 26.50 2.82
CA TYR A 37 -13.44 27.76 3.52
C TYR A 37 -13.16 29.01 2.66
N LEU A 38 -12.16 28.97 1.77
CA LEU A 38 -11.80 30.10 0.90
C LEU A 38 -12.37 29.98 -0.52
N GLY A 39 -12.81 28.79 -0.94
CA GLY A 39 -13.46 28.59 -2.24
C GLY A 39 -12.53 28.67 -3.46
N HIS A 40 -11.22 28.48 -3.28
CA HIS A 40 -10.23 28.63 -4.35
C HIS A 40 -10.28 27.49 -5.40
N HIS A 41 -10.97 26.38 -5.10
CA HIS A 41 -11.06 25.21 -5.98
C HIS A 41 -12.12 25.40 -7.09
N THR A 42 -11.83 26.29 -8.04
CA THR A 42 -12.64 26.46 -9.26
C THR A 42 -12.71 25.17 -10.08
N LYS A 43 -13.63 25.08 -11.05
CA LYS A 43 -13.76 23.89 -11.93
C LYS A 43 -12.45 23.54 -12.64
N MET A 44 -11.67 24.53 -13.07
CA MET A 44 -10.38 24.32 -13.72
C MET A 44 -9.33 23.75 -12.74
N VAL A 45 -9.30 24.25 -11.50
CA VAL A 45 -8.41 23.73 -10.46
C VAL A 45 -8.78 22.28 -10.12
N GLN A 46 -10.06 21.97 -9.93
CA GLN A 46 -10.52 20.60 -9.67
C GLN A 46 -10.17 19.65 -10.82
N LEU A 47 -10.27 20.09 -12.07
CA LEU A 47 -9.84 19.31 -13.23
C LEU A 47 -8.33 19.04 -13.20
N GLY A 48 -7.52 20.06 -12.87
CA GLY A 48 -6.08 19.91 -12.68
C GLY A 48 -5.73 18.90 -11.59
N LEU A 49 -6.42 18.96 -10.44
CA LEU A 49 -6.23 17.99 -9.34
C LEU A 49 -6.58 16.55 -9.76
N ARG A 50 -7.62 16.35 -10.58
CA ARG A 50 -7.96 15.02 -11.11
C ARG A 50 -6.87 14.47 -12.02
N TYR A 51 -6.35 15.29 -12.95
CA TYR A 51 -5.22 14.87 -13.79
C TYR A 51 -3.96 14.59 -12.97
N GLY A 52 -3.67 15.43 -11.97
CA GLY A 52 -2.57 15.21 -11.03
C GLY A 52 -2.68 13.87 -10.32
N MET A 53 -3.86 13.53 -9.79
CA MET A 53 -4.08 12.25 -9.12
C MET A 53 -3.97 11.05 -10.09
N ILE A 54 -4.50 11.18 -11.31
CA ILE A 54 -4.35 10.12 -12.34
C ILE A 54 -2.87 9.89 -12.67
N LEU A 55 -2.10 10.96 -12.92
CA LEU A 55 -0.69 10.85 -13.24
C LEU A 55 0.12 10.28 -12.07
N PHE A 56 -0.21 10.65 -10.84
CA PHE A 56 0.38 10.08 -9.63
C PHE A 56 0.09 8.57 -9.53
N ILE A 57 -1.16 8.13 -9.72
CA ILE A 57 -1.50 6.70 -9.72
C ILE A 57 -0.76 5.95 -10.84
N VAL A 58 -0.64 6.55 -12.03
CA VAL A 58 0.11 5.96 -13.15
C VAL A 58 1.60 5.83 -12.79
N SER A 59 2.21 6.79 -12.11
CA SER A 59 3.59 6.64 -11.65
C SER A 59 3.75 5.53 -10.62
N GLU A 60 2.79 5.36 -9.71
CA GLU A 60 2.80 4.25 -8.74
C GLU A 60 2.62 2.89 -9.44
N VAL A 61 1.76 2.79 -10.46
CA VAL A 61 1.63 1.57 -11.27
C VAL A 61 2.96 1.22 -11.92
N MET A 62 3.66 2.20 -12.52
CA MET A 62 4.98 1.97 -13.13
C MET A 62 6.05 1.60 -12.10
N PHE A 63 5.96 2.13 -10.88
CA PHE A 63 6.80 1.72 -9.76
C PHE A 63 6.59 0.23 -9.43
N PHE A 64 5.34 -0.25 -9.34
CA PHE A 64 5.07 -1.68 -9.14
C PHE A 64 5.47 -2.56 -10.32
N VAL A 65 5.39 -2.06 -11.56
CA VAL A 65 5.88 -2.80 -12.76
C VAL A 65 7.35 -3.21 -12.60
N ALA A 66 8.19 -2.40 -11.94
CA ALA A 66 9.57 -2.76 -11.68
C ALA A 66 9.71 -3.98 -10.75
N PHE A 67 8.88 -4.09 -9.71
CA PHE A 67 8.87 -5.25 -8.82
C PHE A 67 8.33 -6.51 -9.50
N PHE A 68 7.27 -6.38 -10.30
CA PHE A 68 6.76 -7.49 -11.11
C PHE A 68 7.81 -7.96 -12.12
N TRP A 69 8.53 -7.04 -12.75
CA TRP A 69 9.64 -7.40 -13.62
C TRP A 69 10.72 -8.17 -12.85
N ALA A 70 11.17 -7.67 -11.69
CA ALA A 70 12.15 -8.38 -10.87
C ALA A 70 11.69 -9.80 -10.53
N PHE A 71 10.44 -9.97 -10.11
CA PHE A 71 9.84 -11.29 -9.86
C PHE A 71 9.86 -12.18 -11.11
N PHE A 72 9.31 -11.72 -12.24
CA PHE A 72 9.22 -12.53 -13.46
C PHE A 72 10.59 -12.87 -14.05
N HIS A 73 11.55 -11.94 -14.00
CA HIS A 73 12.92 -12.20 -14.44
C HIS A 73 13.53 -13.37 -13.68
N SER A 74 13.37 -13.40 -12.35
CA SER A 74 13.93 -14.44 -11.50
C SER A 74 13.12 -15.74 -11.51
N SER A 75 11.80 -15.68 -11.67
CA SER A 75 10.93 -16.87 -11.63
C SER A 75 10.85 -17.62 -12.96
N LEU A 76 10.93 -16.91 -14.09
CA LEU A 76 10.81 -17.52 -15.43
C LEU A 76 12.13 -18.12 -15.93
N ALA A 77 13.27 -17.62 -15.45
CA ALA A 77 14.59 -18.16 -15.74
C ALA A 77 15.42 -18.34 -14.46
N PRO A 78 15.05 -19.30 -13.58
CA PRO A 78 15.75 -19.51 -12.30
C PRO A 78 17.22 -19.87 -12.51
N THR A 79 18.11 -19.25 -11.75
CA THR A 79 19.56 -19.50 -11.87
C THR A 79 19.96 -20.84 -11.25
N ILE A 80 21.17 -21.31 -11.57
CA ILE A 80 21.68 -22.60 -11.07
C ILE A 80 21.89 -22.55 -9.56
N GLU A 81 22.25 -21.38 -9.01
CA GLU A 81 22.50 -21.14 -7.59
C GLU A 81 21.25 -21.39 -6.73
N ILE A 82 20.05 -21.17 -7.28
CA ILE A 82 18.77 -21.46 -6.60
C ILE A 82 18.21 -22.84 -6.95
N GLY A 83 18.98 -23.66 -7.66
CA GLY A 83 18.62 -25.02 -8.05
C GLY A 83 17.87 -25.14 -9.38
N ALA A 84 17.89 -24.09 -10.21
CA ALA A 84 17.24 -24.03 -11.53
C ALA A 84 15.73 -24.35 -11.50
N VAL A 85 15.07 -24.02 -10.38
CA VAL A 85 13.63 -24.23 -10.14
C VAL A 85 13.05 -23.05 -9.39
N TRP A 86 11.74 -22.80 -9.57
CA TRP A 86 10.99 -21.80 -8.82
C TRP A 86 9.75 -22.45 -8.18
N PRO A 87 9.48 -22.23 -6.87
CA PRO A 87 10.32 -21.55 -5.89
C PRO A 87 11.70 -22.22 -5.70
N PRO A 88 12.73 -21.48 -5.21
CA PRO A 88 14.03 -22.05 -4.87
C PRO A 88 13.93 -23.24 -3.92
N LYS A 89 14.85 -24.20 -4.03
CA LYS A 89 14.89 -25.37 -3.12
C LYS A 89 15.04 -24.91 -1.67
N GLY A 90 14.20 -25.44 -0.77
CA GLY A 90 14.21 -25.09 0.66
C GLY A 90 13.30 -23.92 1.03
N ILE A 91 12.67 -23.26 0.06
CA ILE A 91 11.61 -22.27 0.33
C ILE A 91 10.25 -22.95 0.27
N GLU A 92 9.50 -22.87 1.36
CA GLU A 92 8.10 -23.25 1.41
C GLU A 92 7.23 -22.02 1.11
N ALA A 93 6.62 -21.99 -0.08
CA ALA A 93 5.78 -20.88 -0.50
C ALA A 93 4.45 -20.85 0.28
N ILE A 94 3.96 -19.64 0.57
CA ILE A 94 2.65 -19.44 1.21
C ILE A 94 1.55 -19.92 0.26
N GLY A 95 0.61 -20.71 0.80
CA GLY A 95 -0.56 -21.19 0.08
C GLY A 95 -1.51 -20.05 -0.29
N PRO A 96 -2.00 -19.96 -1.54
CA PRO A 96 -2.84 -18.85 -1.96
C PRO A 96 -4.27 -18.91 -1.41
N TRP A 97 -4.70 -20.05 -0.84
CA TRP A 97 -6.09 -20.33 -0.48
C TRP A 97 -6.48 -19.98 0.95
N ASP A 98 -5.49 -19.60 1.77
CA ASP A 98 -5.69 -19.27 3.18
C ASP A 98 -5.83 -17.74 3.36
N ILE A 99 -4.92 -17.12 4.12
CA ILE A 99 -4.91 -15.67 4.36
C ILE A 99 -4.88 -14.86 3.06
N PRO A 100 -4.09 -15.19 2.01
CA PRO A 100 -4.09 -14.42 0.76
C PRO A 100 -5.47 -14.36 0.08
N PHE A 101 -6.21 -15.47 0.07
CA PHE A 101 -7.54 -15.53 -0.52
C PHE A 101 -8.53 -14.69 0.28
N LEU A 102 -8.50 -14.80 1.61
CA LEU A 102 -9.33 -13.98 2.50
C LEU A 102 -9.04 -12.48 2.31
N ASN A 103 -7.76 -12.11 2.24
CA ASN A 103 -7.33 -10.73 2.00
C ASN A 103 -7.83 -10.19 0.66
N THR A 104 -7.86 -11.02 -0.38
CA THR A 104 -8.46 -10.67 -1.68
C THR A 104 -9.95 -10.38 -1.56
N LEU A 105 -10.71 -11.22 -0.85
CA LEU A 105 -12.14 -11.01 -0.61
C LEU A 105 -12.41 -9.73 0.22
N ILE A 106 -11.55 -9.44 1.20
CA ILE A 106 -11.64 -8.22 2.02
C ILE A 106 -11.44 -6.98 1.16
N LEU A 107 -10.42 -6.95 0.28
CA LEU A 107 -10.18 -5.81 -0.62
C LEU A 107 -11.33 -5.60 -1.62
N LEU A 108 -11.87 -6.68 -2.20
CA LEU A 108 -13.04 -6.57 -3.09
C LEU A 108 -14.27 -6.04 -2.34
N SER A 109 -14.49 -6.51 -1.11
CA SER A 109 -15.61 -6.08 -0.26
C SER A 109 -15.46 -4.62 0.17
N SER A 110 -14.24 -4.17 0.49
CA SER A 110 -13.97 -2.77 0.85
C SER A 110 -14.16 -1.83 -0.35
N GLY A 111 -13.83 -2.31 -1.57
CA GLY A 111 -14.16 -1.66 -2.84
C GLY A 111 -15.66 -1.47 -3.03
N ALA A 112 -16.46 -2.50 -2.79
CA ALA A 112 -17.92 -2.39 -2.84
C ALA A 112 -18.46 -1.41 -1.78
N ALA A 113 -17.92 -1.44 -0.56
CA ALA A 113 -18.31 -0.53 0.52
C ALA A 113 -17.98 0.95 0.23
N VAL A 114 -16.84 1.25 -0.39
CA VAL A 114 -16.49 2.64 -0.74
C VAL A 114 -17.31 3.13 -1.94
N THR A 115 -17.65 2.25 -2.89
CA THR A 115 -18.61 2.57 -3.95
C THR A 115 -19.98 2.89 -3.39
N TRP A 116 -20.44 2.12 -2.40
CA TRP A 116 -21.67 2.43 -1.66
C TRP A 116 -21.61 3.81 -0.96
N ALA A 117 -20.50 4.10 -0.28
CA ALA A 117 -20.29 5.41 0.35
C ALA A 117 -20.36 6.56 -0.66
N HIS A 118 -19.72 6.40 -1.82
CA HIS A 118 -19.75 7.38 -2.90
C HIS A 118 -21.17 7.62 -3.44
N HIS A 119 -21.94 6.56 -3.72
CA HIS A 119 -23.33 6.71 -4.17
C HIS A 119 -24.22 7.34 -3.09
N ALA A 120 -23.98 7.05 -1.81
CA ALA A 120 -24.71 7.69 -0.72
C ALA A 120 -24.42 9.19 -0.61
N ILE A 121 -23.19 9.63 -0.89
CA ILE A 121 -22.83 11.07 -0.98
C ILE A 121 -23.62 11.72 -2.12
N LEU A 122 -23.65 11.11 -3.31
CA LEU A 122 -24.40 11.63 -4.46
C LEU A 122 -25.92 11.69 -4.21
N ALA A 123 -26.45 10.74 -3.44
CA ALA A 123 -27.85 10.70 -3.03
C ALA A 123 -28.19 11.63 -1.84
N GLY A 124 -27.21 12.36 -1.29
CA GLY A 124 -27.39 13.25 -0.13
C GLY A 124 -27.62 12.53 1.20
N SER A 125 -27.41 11.21 1.26
CA SER A 125 -27.64 10.40 2.45
C SER A 125 -26.37 10.29 3.32
N GLN A 126 -26.15 11.30 4.16
CA GLN A 126 -24.96 11.41 5.03
C GLN A 126 -24.74 10.17 5.90
N ARG A 127 -25.79 9.64 6.53
CA ARG A 127 -25.68 8.49 7.44
C ARG A 127 -25.15 7.24 6.73
N GLN A 128 -25.64 6.97 5.52
CA GLN A 128 -25.19 5.83 4.72
C GLN A 128 -23.78 6.04 4.16
N ALA A 129 -23.41 7.28 3.80
CA ALA A 129 -22.05 7.60 3.40
C ALA A 129 -21.04 7.31 4.52
N ILE A 130 -21.38 7.70 5.76
CA ILE A 130 -20.55 7.40 6.93
C ILE A 130 -20.46 5.89 7.17
N TYR A 131 -21.57 5.15 7.09
CA TYR A 131 -21.56 3.70 7.27
C TYR A 131 -20.72 2.96 6.24
N GLY A 132 -20.84 3.31 4.95
CA GLY A 132 -20.00 2.73 3.91
C GLY A 132 -18.53 3.02 4.13
N LEU A 133 -18.17 4.28 4.47
CA LEU A 133 -16.78 4.65 4.72
C LEU A 133 -16.20 3.95 5.95
N LEU A 134 -16.95 3.85 7.05
CA LEU A 134 -16.53 3.10 8.24
C LEU A 134 -16.31 1.62 7.94
N ALA A 135 -17.19 1.01 7.15
CA ALA A 135 -17.04 -0.39 6.72
C ALA A 135 -15.77 -0.57 5.88
N THR A 136 -15.49 0.33 4.93
CA THR A 136 -14.24 0.30 4.13
C THR A 136 -13.01 0.38 5.01
N VAL A 137 -12.94 1.35 5.94
CA VAL A 137 -11.77 1.53 6.83
C VAL A 137 -11.61 0.34 7.77
N PHE A 138 -12.70 -0.20 8.30
CA PHE A 138 -12.66 -1.38 9.16
C PHE A 138 -12.10 -2.61 8.43
N LEU A 139 -12.56 -2.86 7.20
CA LEU A 139 -12.03 -3.93 6.36
C LEU A 139 -10.54 -3.73 6.02
N ALA A 140 -10.11 -2.49 5.77
CA ALA A 140 -8.70 -2.17 5.53
C ALA A 140 -7.82 -2.48 6.77
N ILE A 141 -8.29 -2.17 7.98
CA ILE A 141 -7.57 -2.51 9.22
C ILE A 141 -7.43 -4.03 9.38
N ILE A 142 -8.49 -4.79 9.07
CA ILE A 142 -8.44 -6.26 9.11
C ILE A 142 -7.42 -6.78 8.09
N PHE A 143 -7.45 -6.27 6.86
CA PHE A 143 -6.47 -6.64 5.82
C PHE A 143 -5.03 -6.41 6.31
N THR A 144 -4.72 -5.22 6.83
CA THR A 144 -3.37 -4.89 7.31
C THR A 144 -2.95 -5.78 8.49
N ALA A 145 -3.87 -6.09 9.40
CA ALA A 145 -3.59 -6.99 10.52
C ALA A 145 -3.29 -8.43 10.05
N LEU A 146 -4.09 -8.96 9.12
CA LEU A 146 -3.89 -10.28 8.53
C LEU A 146 -2.58 -10.35 7.72
N GLN A 147 -2.24 -9.29 6.97
CA GLN A 147 -0.97 -9.20 6.27
C GLN A 147 0.22 -9.20 7.24
N GLY A 148 0.09 -8.49 8.36
CA GLY A 148 1.08 -8.51 9.44
C GLY A 148 1.25 -9.90 10.07
N MET A 149 0.15 -10.63 10.28
CA MET A 149 0.20 -12.02 10.75
C MET A 149 0.90 -12.94 9.75
N GLU A 150 0.56 -12.82 8.46
CA GLU A 150 1.19 -13.59 7.39
C GLU A 150 2.72 -13.37 7.35
N TYR A 151 3.19 -12.14 7.57
CA TYR A 151 4.64 -11.85 7.62
C TYR A 151 5.33 -12.44 8.86
N VAL A 152 4.64 -12.51 10.00
CA VAL A 152 5.19 -13.10 11.22
C VAL A 152 5.24 -14.63 11.14
N GLU A 153 4.26 -15.24 10.48
CA GLU A 153 4.13 -16.70 10.33
C GLU A 153 4.86 -17.27 9.10
N ALA A 154 5.31 -16.42 8.18
CA ALA A 154 6.01 -16.84 6.96
C ALA A 154 7.26 -17.70 7.28
N PRO A 155 7.46 -18.85 6.61
CA PRO A 155 8.60 -19.72 6.84
C PRO A 155 9.90 -19.22 6.18
N PHE A 156 9.87 -18.02 5.57
CA PHE A 156 10.99 -17.35 4.94
C PHE A 156 10.95 -15.84 5.26
N THR A 157 12.09 -15.18 5.10
CA THR A 157 12.35 -13.79 5.43
C THR A 157 12.82 -13.01 4.20
N ILE A 158 12.92 -11.68 4.31
CA ILE A 158 13.45 -10.84 3.24
C ILE A 158 14.91 -11.19 2.85
N SER A 159 15.65 -11.85 3.75
CA SER A 159 17.03 -12.26 3.52
C SER A 159 17.17 -13.63 2.83
N ASP A 160 16.06 -14.36 2.61
CA ASP A 160 16.06 -15.68 1.97
C ASP A 160 16.08 -15.57 0.44
N GLY A 161 17.16 -14.94 -0.03
CA GLY A 161 17.50 -14.79 -1.44
C GLY A 161 16.47 -14.00 -2.24
N ILE A 162 16.44 -14.27 -3.54
CA ILE A 162 15.63 -13.52 -4.49
C ILE A 162 14.12 -13.76 -4.30
N TYR A 163 13.73 -14.93 -3.80
CA TYR A 163 12.32 -15.22 -3.51
C TYR A 163 11.82 -14.34 -2.36
N GLY A 164 12.49 -14.37 -1.20
CA GLY A 164 12.12 -13.54 -0.05
C GLY A 164 12.20 -12.04 -0.37
N SER A 165 13.26 -11.60 -1.06
CA SER A 165 13.41 -10.20 -1.48
C SER A 165 12.27 -9.72 -2.37
N THR A 166 11.93 -10.47 -3.43
CA THR A 166 10.85 -10.07 -4.34
C THR A 166 9.47 -10.16 -3.68
N PHE A 167 9.23 -11.16 -2.85
CA PHE A 167 7.99 -11.31 -2.09
C PHE A 167 7.76 -10.14 -1.13
N PHE A 168 8.68 -9.90 -0.19
CA PHE A 168 8.50 -8.89 0.86
C PHE A 168 8.58 -7.45 0.33
N LEU A 169 9.34 -7.19 -0.74
CA LEU A 169 9.34 -5.86 -1.36
C LEU A 169 8.02 -5.59 -2.08
N ALA A 170 7.54 -6.51 -2.93
CA ALA A 170 6.31 -6.29 -3.68
C ALA A 170 5.09 -6.18 -2.76
N THR A 171 4.96 -7.11 -1.82
CA THR A 171 3.83 -7.12 -0.86
C THR A 171 3.99 -6.03 0.21
N GLY A 172 5.21 -5.72 0.64
CA GLY A 172 5.48 -4.70 1.65
C GLY A 172 5.31 -3.27 1.16
N PHE A 173 5.55 -2.98 -0.12
CA PHE A 173 5.19 -1.67 -0.70
C PHE A 173 3.68 -1.54 -0.95
N HIS A 174 2.97 -2.66 -1.11
CA HIS A 174 1.52 -2.67 -1.30
C HIS A 174 0.76 -2.47 0.03
N GLY A 175 1.18 -3.16 1.09
CA GLY A 175 0.51 -3.18 2.40
C GLY A 175 0.67 -1.88 3.20
#